data_AF-A0A355GBT8-F1
#
_entry.id   AF-A0A355GBT8-F1
#
_cell.length_a   1.000
_cell.length_b   1.000
_cell.length_c   1.000
_cell.angle_alpha   90.00
_cell.angle_beta   90.00
_cell.angle_gamma   90.00
#
_symmetry.space_group_name_H-M   'P 1'
#
loop_
_entity.id
_entity.type
_entity.pdbx_description
1 polymer ?
#
loop_
_entity_poly.entity_id
_entity_poly.type
_entity_poly.pdbx_seq_one_letter_code
_entity_poly.pdbx_strand_id
1 'polypeptide(L)'
;LWAEGYVEPIEPPPLPYHVLAQQLMALVLQESGIGRAEWFKWVSGVSGFQAITPDRVDQLVTAMLEKEILWDDSGILGMGRAGENTFGRKNFMELLSVFMSPPLFSILHGRNELGYVDEMTFLGKQEGPRILLLGGRAWQVNHIDWQRRRAYVEPTESKGRTRWMGEGQGLGFRLSQSIKRVLATDDHADYW
;
A
#
# COMPACT_ATOMS: atom_id res chain seq x y z
N LEU A 1 -11.16 25.93 -9.21
CA LEU A 1 -11.43 24.81 -8.26
C LEU A 1 -11.18 25.14 -6.80
N TRP A 2 -9.96 25.40 -6.32
CA TRP A 2 -9.74 25.71 -4.89
C TRP A 2 -10.51 26.95 -4.42
N ALA A 3 -10.47 28.04 -5.20
CA ALA A 3 -11.24 29.27 -4.93
C ALA A 3 -12.77 29.04 -4.97
N GLU A 4 -13.23 27.96 -5.59
CA GLU A 4 -14.64 27.53 -5.63
C GLU A 4 -14.97 26.55 -4.48
N GLY A 5 -14.04 26.31 -3.55
CA GLY A 5 -14.22 25.40 -2.41
C GLY A 5 -14.19 23.91 -2.78
N TYR A 6 -13.70 23.55 -3.97
CA TYR A 6 -13.65 22.15 -4.39
C TYR A 6 -12.53 21.37 -3.70
N VAL A 7 -12.89 20.23 -3.11
CA VAL A 7 -12.00 19.18 -2.61
C VAL A 7 -12.43 17.86 -3.26
N GLU A 8 -11.48 17.01 -3.64
CA GLU A 8 -11.82 15.68 -4.18
C GLU A 8 -12.61 14.85 -3.14
N PRO A 9 -13.69 14.16 -3.57
CA PRO A 9 -14.47 13.33 -2.67
C PRO A 9 -13.64 12.15 -2.18
N ILE A 10 -13.74 11.86 -0.88
CA ILE A 10 -13.11 10.67 -0.28
C ILE A 10 -14.13 9.55 -0.33
N GLU A 11 -13.97 8.64 -1.29
CA GLU A 11 -14.80 7.43 -1.40
C GLU A 11 -14.01 6.23 -0.86
N PRO A 12 -14.40 5.65 0.29
CA PRO A 12 -13.72 4.46 0.80
C PRO A 12 -13.96 3.26 -0.13
N PRO A 13 -13.01 2.32 -0.25
CA PRO A 13 -13.22 1.10 -1.02
C PRO A 13 -14.46 0.35 -0.53
N PRO A 14 -15.32 -0.15 -1.43
CA PRO A 14 -16.49 -0.91 -1.03
C PRO A 14 -16.05 -2.25 -0.42
N LEU A 15 -16.72 -2.65 0.67
CA LEU A 15 -16.59 -3.98 1.29
C LEU A 15 -15.13 -4.32 1.67
N PRO A 16 -14.54 -3.62 2.67
CA PRO A 16 -13.15 -3.82 3.07
C PRO A 16 -12.95 -5.12 3.89
N TYR A 17 -13.15 -6.28 3.27
CA TYR A 17 -13.09 -7.60 3.94
C TYR A 17 -11.73 -7.89 4.59
N HIS A 18 -10.64 -7.43 3.99
CA HIS A 18 -9.30 -7.59 4.53
C HIS A 18 -9.15 -6.81 5.85
N VAL A 19 -9.70 -5.60 5.93
CA VAL A 19 -9.73 -4.81 7.18
C VAL A 19 -10.63 -5.51 8.20
N LEU A 20 -11.78 -6.02 7.81
CA LEU A 20 -12.66 -6.74 8.73
C LEU A 20 -11.99 -7.99 9.32
N ALA A 21 -11.29 -8.78 8.49
CA ALA A 21 -10.50 -9.93 8.94
C ALA A 21 -9.37 -9.52 9.88
N GLN A 22 -8.68 -8.42 9.56
CA GLN A 22 -7.64 -7.84 10.40
C GLN A 22 -8.19 -7.40 11.77
N GLN A 23 -9.35 -6.74 11.80
CA GLN A 23 -10.00 -6.33 13.06
C GLN A 23 -10.41 -7.54 13.90
N LEU A 24 -10.92 -8.61 13.29
CA LEU A 24 -11.22 -9.85 14.01
C LEU A 24 -9.96 -10.47 14.63
N MET A 25 -8.86 -10.59 13.87
CA MET A 25 -7.59 -11.10 14.42
C MET A 25 -7.06 -10.21 15.56
N ALA A 26 -7.19 -8.89 15.43
CA ALA A 26 -6.81 -7.96 16.50
C ALA A 26 -7.64 -8.14 17.76
N LEU A 27 -8.96 -8.33 17.63
CA LEU A 27 -9.86 -8.60 18.77
C LEU A 27 -9.53 -9.93 19.45
N VAL A 28 -9.25 -10.97 18.67
CA VAL A 28 -8.79 -12.27 19.20
C VAL A 28 -7.53 -12.09 20.07
N LEU A 29 -6.57 -11.31 19.60
CA LEU A 29 -5.32 -11.04 20.34
C LEU A 29 -5.55 -10.17 21.57
N GLN A 30 -6.43 -9.17 21.48
CA GLN A 30 -6.75 -8.27 22.59
C GLN A 30 -7.42 -9.02 23.75
N GLU A 31 -8.44 -9.84 23.44
CA GLU A 31 -9.26 -10.52 24.45
C GLU A 31 -8.71 -11.91 24.81
N SER A 32 -7.61 -12.34 24.18
CA SER A 32 -7.07 -13.72 24.29
C SER A 32 -8.11 -14.78 23.92
N GLY A 33 -8.95 -14.47 22.94
CA GLY A 33 -10.09 -15.27 22.49
C GLY A 33 -11.39 -14.48 22.49
N ILE A 34 -12.21 -14.62 21.45
CA ILE A 34 -13.47 -13.87 21.33
C ILE A 34 -14.63 -14.71 20.81
N GLY A 35 -15.84 -14.49 21.35
CA GLY A 35 -17.03 -15.22 20.93
C GLY A 35 -17.38 -15.00 19.46
N ARG A 36 -17.56 -16.09 18.70
CA ARG A 36 -17.91 -16.07 17.28
C ARG A 36 -19.20 -15.29 16.98
N ALA A 37 -20.21 -15.43 17.85
CA ALA A 37 -21.47 -14.72 17.71
C ALA A 37 -21.42 -13.27 18.20
N GLU A 38 -20.32 -12.87 18.86
CA GLU A 38 -20.26 -11.63 19.63
C GLU A 38 -19.24 -10.61 19.15
N TRP A 39 -18.21 -11.00 18.42
CA TRP A 39 -17.17 -10.07 18.03
C TRP A 39 -17.68 -8.94 17.11
N PHE A 40 -18.62 -9.22 16.19
CA PHE A 40 -19.01 -8.23 15.17
C PHE A 40 -19.68 -6.99 15.76
N LYS A 41 -20.37 -7.10 16.89
CA LYS A 41 -20.97 -5.96 17.60
C LYS A 41 -19.92 -4.97 18.16
N TRP A 42 -18.65 -5.37 18.27
CA TRP A 42 -17.56 -4.46 18.64
C TRP A 42 -17.17 -3.52 17.49
N VAL A 43 -17.37 -3.95 16.25
CA VAL A 43 -16.91 -3.22 15.05
C VAL A 43 -18.06 -2.70 14.18
N SER A 44 -19.31 -3.03 14.51
CA SER A 44 -20.50 -2.63 13.74
C SER A 44 -20.70 -1.12 13.61
N GLY A 45 -20.10 -0.32 14.51
CA GLY A 45 -20.10 1.14 14.44
C GLY A 45 -19.24 1.72 13.31
N VAL A 46 -18.37 0.93 12.69
CA VAL A 46 -17.51 1.38 11.59
C VAL A 46 -18.32 1.48 10.31
N SER A 47 -18.41 2.69 9.73
CA SER A 47 -19.19 2.98 8.52
C SER A 47 -18.82 2.06 7.34
N GLY A 48 -17.54 1.75 7.18
CA GLY A 48 -17.04 0.86 6.12
C GLY A 48 -17.58 -0.59 6.20
N PHE A 49 -18.08 -1.03 7.35
CA PHE A 49 -18.62 -2.39 7.52
C PHE A 49 -20.15 -2.45 7.37
N GLN A 50 -20.85 -1.32 7.31
CA GLN A 50 -22.32 -1.28 7.25
C GLN A 50 -22.89 -1.92 5.98
N ALA A 51 -22.12 -1.93 4.88
CA ALA A 51 -22.51 -2.57 3.63
C ALA A 51 -22.29 -4.10 3.63
N ILE A 52 -21.62 -4.66 4.66
CA ILE A 52 -21.33 -6.09 4.75
C ILE A 52 -22.49 -6.77 5.47
N THR A 53 -23.17 -7.70 4.78
CA THR A 53 -24.30 -8.44 5.36
C THR A 53 -23.82 -9.47 6.39
N PRO A 54 -24.66 -9.86 7.37
CA PRO A 54 -24.32 -10.91 8.33
C PRO A 54 -23.83 -12.21 7.67
N ASP A 55 -24.48 -12.66 6.59
CA ASP A 55 -24.05 -13.86 5.85
C ASP A 55 -22.63 -13.74 5.29
N ARG A 56 -22.20 -12.53 4.89
CA ARG A 56 -20.83 -12.27 4.41
C ARG A 56 -19.82 -12.26 5.53
N VAL A 57 -20.21 -11.76 6.71
CA VAL A 57 -19.38 -11.86 7.92
C VAL A 57 -19.16 -13.32 8.29
N ASP A 58 -20.22 -14.14 8.27
CA ASP A 58 -20.11 -15.57 8.58
C ASP A 58 -19.27 -16.33 7.55
N GLN A 59 -19.41 -15.99 6.26
CA GLN A 59 -18.55 -16.54 5.20
C GLN A 59 -17.08 -16.18 5.41
N LEU A 60 -16.79 -14.94 5.82
CA LEU A 60 -15.43 -14.50 6.12
C LEU A 60 -14.82 -15.34 7.26
N VAL A 61 -15.55 -15.47 8.38
CA VAL A 61 -15.10 -16.26 9.53
C VAL A 61 -14.88 -17.71 9.14
N THR A 62 -15.81 -18.29 8.38
CA THR A 62 -15.71 -19.68 7.89
C THR A 62 -14.46 -19.87 7.03
N ALA A 63 -14.20 -18.96 6.09
CA ALA A 63 -13.00 -19.01 5.26
C ALA A 63 -11.69 -18.85 6.08
N MET A 64 -11.70 -18.06 7.15
CA MET A 64 -10.55 -17.91 8.04
C MET A 64 -10.28 -19.18 8.87
N LEU A 65 -11.34 -19.89 9.29
CA LEU A 65 -11.24 -21.19 9.96
C LEU A 65 -10.73 -22.28 9.01
N GLU A 66 -11.29 -22.37 7.80
CA GLU A 66 -10.86 -23.33 6.77
C GLU A 66 -9.38 -23.17 6.39
N LYS A 67 -8.86 -21.93 6.44
CA LYS A 67 -7.45 -21.61 6.16
C LYS A 67 -6.53 -21.75 7.37
N GLU A 68 -7.05 -22.20 8.52
CA GLU A 68 -6.33 -22.24 9.79
C GLU A 68 -5.77 -20.86 10.22
N ILE A 69 -6.33 -19.75 9.73
CA ILE A 69 -5.99 -18.40 10.18
C ILE A 69 -6.55 -18.19 11.58
N LEU A 70 -7.79 -18.64 11.79
CA LEU A 70 -8.43 -18.74 13.09
C LEU A 70 -8.62 -20.20 13.46
N TRP A 71 -8.86 -20.42 14.74
CA TRP A 71 -9.29 -21.68 15.34
C TRP A 71 -10.57 -21.41 16.13
N ASP A 72 -11.47 -22.38 16.23
CA ASP A 72 -12.69 -22.31 17.02
C ASP A 72 -12.64 -23.40 18.10
N ASP A 73 -12.76 -22.99 19.37
CA ASP A 73 -13.02 -23.88 20.48
C ASP A 73 -14.38 -23.55 21.08
N SER A 74 -15.37 -24.40 20.81
CA SER A 74 -16.70 -24.31 21.42
C SER A 74 -17.34 -22.91 21.25
N GLY A 75 -17.10 -22.24 20.11
CA GLY A 75 -17.61 -20.91 19.79
C GLY A 75 -16.71 -19.74 20.23
N ILE A 76 -15.53 -20.02 20.80
CA ILE A 76 -14.49 -19.03 21.09
C ILE A 76 -13.43 -19.08 19.98
N LEU A 77 -13.26 -17.97 19.29
CA LEU A 77 -12.27 -17.80 18.22
C LEU A 77 -10.90 -17.48 18.81
N GLY A 78 -9.89 -18.24 18.41
CA GLY A 78 -8.48 -18.03 18.70
C GLY A 78 -7.65 -17.87 17.43
N MET A 79 -6.36 -17.55 17.56
CA MET A 79 -5.43 -17.60 16.42
C MET A 79 -5.20 -19.05 16.02
N GLY A 80 -5.35 -19.36 14.73
CA GLY A 80 -5.06 -20.67 14.18
C GLY A 80 -3.58 -20.81 13.81
N ARG A 81 -3.14 -22.05 13.54
CA ARG A 81 -1.75 -22.37 13.21
C ARG A 81 -1.19 -21.57 12.03
N ALA A 82 -1.96 -21.42 10.95
CA ALA A 82 -1.52 -20.63 9.80
C ALA A 82 -1.50 -19.12 10.13
N GLY A 83 -2.46 -18.65 10.96
CA GLY A 83 -2.51 -17.28 11.45
C GLY A 83 -1.28 -16.92 12.29
N GLU A 84 -0.91 -17.76 13.25
CA GLU A 84 0.29 -17.57 14.09
C GLU A 84 1.58 -17.63 13.26
N ASN A 85 1.71 -18.59 12.34
CA ASN A 85 2.89 -18.72 11.49
C ASN A 85 3.10 -17.51 10.58
N THR A 86 2.00 -16.95 10.06
CA THR A 86 2.03 -15.81 9.14
C THR A 86 2.25 -14.51 9.90
N PHE A 87 1.45 -14.27 10.95
CA PHE A 87 1.35 -12.96 11.58
C PHE A 87 2.05 -12.87 12.95
N GLY A 88 2.38 -13.97 13.62
CA GLY A 88 2.88 -13.98 14.99
C GLY A 88 4.28 -13.39 15.20
N ARG A 89 5.02 -13.12 14.12
CA ARG A 89 6.36 -12.53 14.20
C ARG A 89 6.31 -11.10 14.77
N LYS A 90 7.33 -10.74 15.56
CA LYS A 90 7.46 -9.40 16.16
C LYS A 90 6.20 -8.96 16.91
N ASN A 91 5.61 -9.86 17.70
CA ASN A 91 4.39 -9.61 18.48
C ASN A 91 3.23 -9.09 17.62
N PHE A 92 2.96 -9.76 16.49
CA PHE A 92 1.83 -9.43 15.60
C PHE A 92 1.89 -8.02 14.98
N MET A 93 3.07 -7.41 14.90
CA MET A 93 3.26 -6.07 14.32
C MET A 93 2.74 -5.94 12.88
N GLU A 94 2.78 -7.02 12.10
CA GLU A 94 2.23 -7.04 10.73
C GLU A 94 0.71 -6.84 10.70
N LEU A 95 -0.02 -7.30 11.72
CA LEU A 95 -1.47 -7.05 11.87
C LEU A 95 -1.78 -5.60 12.27
N LEU A 96 -0.79 -4.84 12.76
CA LEU A 96 -0.97 -3.47 13.21
C LEU A 96 -0.47 -2.43 12.19
N SER A 97 0.20 -2.89 11.12
CA SER A 97 0.68 -2.02 10.04
C SER A 97 -0.32 -2.00 8.89
N VAL A 98 -1.12 -0.94 8.78
CA VAL A 98 -2.03 -0.73 7.62
C VAL A 98 -1.32 -0.18 6.38
N PHE A 99 -0.04 0.20 6.51
CA PHE A 99 0.79 0.65 5.39
C PHE A 99 1.82 -0.41 5.06
N MET A 100 1.87 -0.83 3.80
CA MET A 100 3.00 -1.61 3.30
C MET A 100 4.17 -0.66 3.06
N SER A 101 5.34 -0.98 3.59
CA SER A 101 6.56 -0.26 3.20
C SER A 101 6.78 -0.45 1.69
N PRO A 102 6.92 0.63 0.91
CA PRO A 102 7.13 0.50 -0.52
C PRO A 102 8.42 -0.28 -0.79
N PRO A 103 8.45 -1.13 -1.84
CA PRO A 103 9.61 -1.93 -2.16
C PRO A 103 10.73 -1.06 -2.74
N LEU A 104 11.54 -0.48 -1.86
CA LEU A 104 12.65 0.40 -2.25
C LEU A 104 13.98 -0.34 -2.38
N PHE A 105 14.80 0.11 -3.32
CA PHE A 105 16.20 -0.28 -3.50
C PHE A 105 17.12 0.85 -3.03
N SER A 106 18.11 0.52 -2.21
CA SER A 106 19.20 1.45 -1.86
C SER A 106 20.20 1.53 -3.01
N ILE A 107 20.58 2.75 -3.40
CA ILE A 107 21.51 3.02 -4.49
C ILE A 107 22.86 3.40 -3.91
N LEU A 108 23.91 2.65 -4.27
CA LEU A 108 25.25 2.81 -3.71
C LEU A 108 26.27 3.15 -4.79
N HIS A 109 27.12 4.13 -4.51
CA HIS A 109 28.40 4.32 -5.21
C HIS A 109 29.53 3.96 -4.24
N GLY A 110 30.17 2.81 -4.48
CA GLY A 110 31.07 2.20 -3.51
C GLY A 110 30.36 1.91 -2.17
N ARG A 111 30.75 2.63 -1.12
CA ARG A 111 30.14 2.55 0.23
C ARG A 111 29.12 3.65 0.51
N ASN A 112 29.01 4.64 -0.37
CA ASN A 112 28.16 5.81 -0.15
C ASN A 112 26.75 5.53 -0.68
N GLU A 113 25.74 5.58 0.19
CA GLU A 113 24.34 5.53 -0.20
C GLU A 113 23.93 6.89 -0.79
N LEU A 114 23.44 6.87 -2.02
CA LEU A 114 23.00 8.04 -2.77
C LEU A 114 21.50 8.33 -2.56
N GLY A 115 20.74 7.32 -2.13
CA GLY A 115 19.31 7.40 -1.90
C GLY A 115 18.59 6.10 -2.27
N TYR A 116 17.28 6.21 -2.48
CA TYR A 116 16.39 5.09 -2.77
C TYR A 116 15.62 5.29 -4.07
N VAL A 117 15.35 4.20 -4.76
CA VAL A 117 14.44 4.17 -5.91
C VAL A 117 13.47 3.00 -5.81
N ASP A 118 12.33 3.10 -6.48
CA ASP A 118 11.34 2.04 -6.56
C ASP A 118 11.88 0.81 -7.32
N GLU A 119 11.57 -0.41 -6.86
CA GLU A 119 11.96 -1.68 -7.49
C GLU A 119 11.57 -1.77 -8.99
N MET A 120 10.44 -1.16 -9.38
CA MET A 120 10.01 -1.11 -10.79
C MET A 120 11.02 -0.42 -11.70
N THR A 121 11.92 0.40 -11.14
CA THR A 121 13.06 0.99 -11.87
C THR A 121 13.91 -0.08 -12.55
N PHE A 122 13.94 -1.30 -12.03
CA PHE A 122 14.78 -2.39 -12.52
C PHE A 122 14.03 -3.48 -13.32
N LEU A 123 12.69 -3.54 -13.21
CA LEU A 123 11.87 -4.60 -13.83
C LEU A 123 11.56 -4.37 -15.32
N GLY A 124 11.73 -3.15 -15.84
CA GLY A 124 11.48 -2.85 -17.25
C GLY A 124 12.60 -3.34 -18.18
N LYS A 125 12.23 -3.96 -19.31
CA LYS A 125 13.14 -4.22 -20.44
C LYS A 125 13.66 -2.90 -21.00
N GLN A 126 14.98 -2.78 -21.15
CA GLN A 126 15.64 -1.62 -21.74
C GLN A 126 16.77 -2.11 -22.65
N GLU A 127 16.94 -1.45 -23.79
CA GLU A 127 18.15 -1.58 -24.60
C GLU A 127 19.27 -0.69 -24.04
N GLY A 128 20.47 -1.25 -23.88
CA GLY A 128 21.64 -0.53 -23.39
C GLY A 128 21.73 -0.38 -21.87
N PRO A 129 22.73 0.38 -21.37
CA PRO A 129 23.02 0.50 -19.94
C PRO A 129 21.91 1.25 -19.20
N ARG A 130 21.53 0.75 -18.02
CA ARG A 130 20.53 1.40 -17.16
C ARG A 130 21.16 2.58 -16.43
N ILE A 131 20.65 3.79 -16.66
CA ILE A 131 21.21 5.02 -16.08
C ILE A 131 20.15 5.73 -15.25
N LEU A 132 20.41 5.86 -13.95
CA LEU A 132 19.57 6.57 -12.99
C LEU A 132 19.99 8.03 -12.92
N LEU A 133 19.03 8.94 -12.76
CA LEU A 133 19.30 10.33 -12.44
C LEU A 133 18.89 10.59 -10.99
N LEU A 134 19.88 10.80 -10.11
CA LEU A 134 19.71 10.97 -8.66
C LEU A 134 20.56 12.15 -8.19
N GLY A 135 19.94 13.07 -7.43
CA GLY A 135 20.61 14.29 -6.97
C GLY A 135 21.13 15.16 -8.13
N GLY A 136 20.45 15.15 -9.28
CA GLY A 136 20.86 15.89 -10.49
C GLY A 136 22.08 15.31 -11.23
N ARG A 137 22.57 14.12 -10.84
CA ARG A 137 23.71 13.44 -11.48
C ARG A 137 23.28 12.11 -12.10
N ALA A 138 23.90 11.75 -13.21
CA ALA A 138 23.64 10.49 -13.90
C ALA A 138 24.56 9.38 -13.39
N TRP A 139 23.96 8.22 -13.15
CA TRP A 139 24.54 7.07 -12.48
C TRP A 139 24.24 5.80 -13.28
N GLN A 140 25.26 5.18 -13.87
CA GLN A 140 25.11 3.92 -14.58
C GLN A 140 25.06 2.77 -13.57
N VAL A 141 24.02 1.94 -13.64
CA VAL A 141 23.87 0.73 -12.83
C VAL A 141 24.79 -0.36 -13.37
N ASN A 142 25.70 -0.84 -12.53
CA ASN A 142 26.64 -1.90 -12.86
C ASN A 142 26.25 -3.25 -12.25
N HIS A 143 25.62 -3.24 -11.07
CA HIS A 143 25.22 -4.46 -10.39
C HIS A 143 23.94 -4.26 -9.58
N ILE A 144 23.09 -5.28 -9.54
CA ILE A 144 21.85 -5.28 -8.76
C ILE A 144 21.85 -6.54 -7.89
N ASP A 145 21.82 -6.33 -6.57
CA ASP A 145 21.62 -7.35 -5.55
C ASP A 145 20.14 -7.33 -5.14
N TRP A 146 19.36 -8.21 -5.77
CA TRP A 146 17.92 -8.33 -5.54
C TRP A 146 17.59 -8.82 -4.13
N GLN A 147 18.41 -9.73 -3.59
CA GLN A 147 18.19 -10.30 -2.26
C GLN A 147 18.34 -9.23 -1.18
N ARG A 148 19.30 -8.31 -1.33
CA ARG A 148 19.54 -7.21 -0.38
C ARG A 148 18.85 -5.90 -0.76
N ARG A 149 18.15 -5.86 -1.90
CA ARG A 149 17.54 -4.65 -2.47
C ARG A 149 18.54 -3.50 -2.61
N ARG A 150 19.69 -3.79 -3.24
CA ARG A 150 20.76 -2.81 -3.47
C ARG A 150 21.14 -2.76 -4.94
N ALA A 151 21.40 -1.56 -5.46
CA ALA A 151 22.00 -1.39 -6.78
C ALA A 151 23.28 -0.55 -6.66
N TYR A 152 24.33 -1.01 -7.32
CA TYR A 152 25.62 -0.35 -7.35
C TYR A 152 25.79 0.41 -8.66
N VAL A 153 26.23 1.66 -8.54
CA VAL A 153 26.32 2.60 -9.65
C VAL A 153 27.67 3.28 -9.73
N GLU A 154 28.03 3.70 -10.95
CA GLU A 154 29.17 4.56 -11.25
C GLU A 154 28.70 5.84 -11.96
N PRO A 155 29.38 6.98 -11.78
CA PRO A 155 29.02 8.21 -12.47
C PRO A 155 29.16 8.06 -13.99
N THR A 156 28.27 8.69 -14.75
CA THR A 156 28.31 8.70 -16.21
C THR A 156 27.89 10.05 -16.77
N GLU A 157 28.39 10.38 -17.96
CA GLU A 157 27.95 11.56 -18.74
C GLU A 157 26.73 11.24 -19.61
N SER A 158 26.35 9.96 -19.72
CA SER A 158 25.18 9.54 -20.49
C SER A 158 23.90 10.06 -19.83
N LYS A 159 22.91 10.44 -20.65
CA LYS A 159 21.63 10.96 -20.13
C LYS A 159 20.89 9.86 -19.36
N GLY A 160 20.77 10.05 -18.06
CA GLY A 160 19.89 9.25 -17.21
C GLY A 160 18.43 9.62 -17.37
N ARG A 161 17.54 8.70 -17.00
CA ARG A 161 16.12 8.99 -16.83
C ARG A 161 15.75 8.60 -15.41
N THR A 162 15.21 9.53 -14.64
CA THR A 162 14.57 9.16 -13.37
C THR A 162 13.16 8.72 -13.68
N ARG A 163 12.84 7.46 -13.40
CA ARG A 163 11.46 6.99 -13.41
C ARG A 163 10.98 6.88 -11.98
N TRP A 164 10.41 7.97 -11.47
CA TRP A 164 9.55 7.89 -10.31
C TRP A 164 8.17 7.49 -10.83
N MET A 165 7.85 6.21 -10.71
CA MET A 165 6.44 5.82 -10.72
C MET A 165 5.91 6.27 -9.37
N GLY A 166 5.40 7.51 -9.29
CA GLY A 166 4.43 7.79 -8.25
C GLY A 166 3.27 6.79 -8.42
N GLU A 167 2.60 6.43 -7.35
CA GLU A 167 1.24 5.90 -7.46
C GLU A 167 0.42 7.02 -8.08
N GLY A 168 0.43 7.12 -9.41
CA GLY A 168 -0.37 8.07 -10.14
C GLY A 168 -1.79 7.61 -10.01
N GLN A 169 -2.44 7.93 -8.89
CA GLN A 169 -3.89 7.91 -8.84
C GLN A 169 -4.35 8.78 -10.02
N GLY A 170 -5.23 8.22 -10.85
CA GLY A 170 -5.82 8.98 -11.94
C GLY A 170 -6.47 10.24 -11.36
N LEU A 171 -6.24 11.39 -12.00
CA LEU A 171 -6.87 12.63 -11.57
C LEU A 171 -8.40 12.48 -11.65
N GLY A 172 -9.11 12.95 -10.63
CA GLY A 172 -10.57 12.89 -10.62
C GLY A 172 -11.17 13.56 -11.86
N PHE A 173 -12.35 13.11 -12.29
CA PHE A 173 -13.01 13.63 -13.49
C PHE A 173 -13.18 15.16 -13.46
N ARG A 174 -13.65 15.72 -12.34
CA ARG A 174 -13.85 17.17 -12.19
C ARG A 174 -12.53 17.94 -12.26
N LEU A 175 -11.47 17.44 -11.64
CA LEU A 175 -10.14 18.03 -11.71
C LEU A 175 -9.63 18.03 -13.15
N SER A 176 -9.75 16.89 -13.83
CA SER A 176 -9.38 16.73 -15.24
C SER A 176 -10.15 17.69 -16.16
N GLN A 177 -11.46 17.87 -15.95
CA GLN A 177 -12.25 18.84 -16.73
C GLN A 177 -11.84 20.29 -16.45
N SER A 178 -11.48 20.63 -15.20
CA SER A 178 -10.99 21.98 -14.89
C SER A 178 -9.64 22.26 -15.54
N ILE A 179 -8.72 21.28 -15.53
CA ILE A 179 -7.43 21.41 -16.22
C ILE A 179 -7.68 21.65 -17.71
N LYS A 180 -8.55 20.84 -18.32
CA LYS A 180 -8.95 21.03 -19.73
C LYS A 180 -9.51 22.43 -19.98
N ARG A 181 -10.40 22.92 -19.11
CA ARG A 181 -11.03 24.24 -19.26
C ARG A 181 -9.98 25.35 -19.25
N VAL A 182 -9.07 25.35 -18.28
CA VAL A 182 -8.00 26.36 -18.17
C VAL A 182 -7.10 26.33 -19.40
N LEU A 183 -6.68 25.14 -19.84
CA LEU A 183 -5.82 24.99 -21.03
C LEU A 183 -6.53 25.35 -22.35
N ALA A 184 -7.86 25.36 -22.38
CA ALA A 184 -8.66 25.67 -23.56
C ALA A 184 -9.06 27.15 -23.65
N THR A 185 -8.61 27.98 -22.71
CA THR A 185 -8.93 29.42 -22.62
C THR A 185 -7.66 30.24 -22.48
N ASP A 186 -7.61 31.42 -23.08
CA ASP A 186 -6.55 32.43 -22.84
C ASP A 186 -6.78 33.22 -21.54
N ASP A 187 -7.52 32.65 -20.60
CA ASP A 187 -7.97 33.31 -19.38
C ASP A 187 -6.80 33.41 -18.39
N HIS A 188 -6.39 34.63 -18.07
CA HIS A 188 -5.40 34.91 -17.04
C HIS A 188 -6.12 35.17 -15.72
N ALA A 189 -5.86 34.32 -14.73
CA ALA A 189 -6.35 34.59 -13.38
C ALA A 189 -5.38 35.55 -12.66
N ASP A 190 -5.91 36.60 -12.03
CA ASP A 190 -5.13 37.65 -11.36
C ASP A 190 -4.24 37.17 -10.20
N TYR A 191 -4.37 35.91 -9.79
CA TYR A 191 -3.63 35.27 -8.71
C TYR A 191 -2.45 34.39 -9.20
N TRP A 192 -2.14 34.39 -10.50
CA TRP A 192 -0.98 33.71 -11.09
C TRP A 192 0.15 34.66 -11.45
#